data_AF-A0A7J7LRJ5-F1
#
_entry.id   AF-A0A7J7LRJ5-F1
#
_cell.length_a   1.000
_cell.length_b   1.000
_cell.length_c   1.000
_cell.angle_alpha   90.00
_cell.angle_beta   90.00
_cell.angle_gamma   90.00
#
_symmetry.space_group_name_H-M   'P 1'
#
loop_
_entity.id
_entity.type
_entity.pdbx_description
1 polymer ?
#
loop_
_entity_poly.entity_id
_entity_poly.type
_entity_poly.pdbx_seq_one_letter_code
_entity_poly.pdbx_strand_id
1 'polypeptide(L)'
;MLLRLGWLSLRERMQLARASGLQGDVSANYLLKKLKSNGQVLAINEVFDVGDVDFWFKRLLVLLLIIKGPADGEGELDAFVSIITGPPGPNPVQLMPRITLLVLILWGDQDTFTPLDGPVEKYFSSLPSQSSNISLFVLKGVGHCPHDDRPDLVMQSCSLGWQIFPAL
;
A
#
# COMPACT_ATOMS: atom_id res chain seq x y z
N MET A 1 42.88 -11.93 -11.85
CA MET A 1 42.39 -13.22 -11.31
C MET A 1 41.26 -12.91 -10.34
N LEU A 2 40.04 -12.73 -10.87
CA LEU A 2 38.82 -12.36 -10.13
C LEU A 2 37.84 -13.53 -10.25
N LEU A 3 37.84 -14.44 -9.28
CA LEU A 3 36.85 -15.50 -9.16
C LEU A 3 36.60 -15.80 -7.67
N ARG A 4 35.31 -16.01 -7.34
CA ARG A 4 34.75 -16.52 -6.06
C ARG A 4 34.35 -15.49 -4.98
N LEU A 5 33.38 -14.63 -5.29
CA LEU A 5 32.44 -14.08 -4.29
C LEU A 5 31.01 -14.64 -4.46
N GLY A 6 30.89 -15.86 -4.99
CA GLY A 6 29.67 -16.63 -4.89
C GLY A 6 29.77 -17.52 -3.66
N TRP A 7 28.72 -17.51 -2.83
CA TRP A 7 28.53 -18.34 -1.62
C TRP A 7 29.08 -17.78 -0.32
N LEU A 8 28.44 -16.74 0.19
CA LEU A 8 28.30 -16.53 1.63
C LEU A 8 26.86 -16.86 2.01
N SER A 9 26.70 -17.77 2.96
CA SER A 9 25.42 -18.13 3.57
C SER A 9 24.77 -16.90 4.22
N LEU A 10 23.44 -16.91 4.36
CA LEU A 10 22.70 -15.81 5.01
C LEU A 10 23.28 -15.49 6.40
N ARG A 11 23.77 -16.50 7.12
CA ARG A 11 24.42 -16.35 8.44
C ARG A 11 25.71 -15.53 8.36
N GLU A 12 26.54 -15.76 7.34
CA GLU A 12 27.81 -15.05 7.15
C GLU A 12 27.57 -13.61 6.67
N ARG A 13 26.56 -13.37 5.82
CA ARG A 13 26.15 -12.01 5.40
C ARG A 13 25.61 -11.19 6.58
N MET A 14 24.85 -11.81 7.48
CA MET A 14 24.39 -11.14 8.70
C MET A 14 25.53 -10.85 9.68
N GLN A 15 26.57 -11.70 9.74
CA GLN A 15 27.76 -11.42 10.55
C GLN A 15 28.61 -10.29 9.97
N LEU A 16 28.75 -10.23 8.64
CA LEU A 16 29.41 -9.12 7.96
C LEU A 16 28.68 -7.79 8.18
N ALA A 17 27.34 -7.77 8.07
CA ALA A 17 26.53 -6.58 8.35
C ALA A 17 26.70 -6.07 9.80
N ARG A 18 26.83 -6.99 10.78
CA ARG A 18 27.15 -6.65 12.17
C ARG A 18 28.59 -6.15 12.34
N ALA A 19 29.56 -6.71 11.62
CA ALA A 19 30.95 -6.28 11.66
C ALA A 19 31.17 -4.90 11.02
N SER A 20 30.32 -4.50 10.06
CA SER A 20 30.33 -3.18 9.42
C SER A 20 29.65 -2.06 10.22
N GLY A 21 29.27 -2.30 11.49
CA GLY A 21 28.72 -1.26 12.36
C GLY A 21 27.31 -0.78 11.99
N LEU A 22 26.62 -1.44 11.06
CA LEU A 22 25.20 -1.23 10.80
C LEU A 22 24.43 -1.80 12.00
N GLN A 23 24.25 -0.95 13.01
CA GLN A 23 23.52 -1.26 14.22
C GLN A 23 22.07 -1.55 13.82
N GLY A 24 21.74 -2.85 13.73
CA GLY A 24 20.44 -3.31 13.29
C GLY A 24 19.35 -2.68 14.14
N ASP A 25 18.52 -1.88 13.48
CA ASP A 25 17.37 -1.20 14.04
C ASP A 25 16.53 -2.20 14.87
N VAL A 26 16.18 -1.82 16.10
CA VAL A 26 15.48 -2.71 17.06
C VAL A 26 14.19 -3.25 16.45
N SER A 27 13.57 -2.47 15.56
CA SER A 27 12.39 -2.80 14.76
C SER A 27 12.63 -3.97 13.79
N ALA A 28 13.78 -3.99 13.09
CA ALA A 28 14.11 -5.07 12.15
C ALA A 28 14.36 -6.40 12.89
N ASN A 29 15.02 -6.33 14.05
CA ASN A 29 15.24 -7.50 14.91
C ASN A 29 13.93 -8.03 15.52
N TYR A 30 12.99 -7.15 15.88
CA TYR A 30 11.66 -7.52 16.38
C TYR A 30 10.81 -8.20 15.30
N LEU A 31 10.75 -7.64 14.09
CA LEU A 31 10.05 -8.21 12.93
C LEU A 31 10.62 -9.58 12.54
N LEU A 32 11.95 -9.71 12.45
CA LEU A 32 12.61 -10.99 12.17
C LEU A 32 12.34 -12.05 13.24
N LYS A 33 12.27 -11.65 14.52
CA LYS A 33 11.97 -12.56 15.64
C LYS A 33 10.51 -13.02 15.59
N LYS A 34 9.58 -12.13 15.23
CA LYS A 34 8.15 -12.41 15.09
C LYS A 34 7.83 -13.29 13.88
N LEU A 35 8.51 -13.08 12.75
CA LEU A 35 8.41 -13.93 11.57
C LEU A 35 8.93 -15.36 11.85
N LYS A 36 10.04 -15.48 12.60
CA LYS A 36 10.59 -16.79 13.00
C LYS A 36 9.74 -17.50 14.05
N SER A 37 9.11 -16.80 14.99
CA SER A 37 8.28 -17.41 16.03
C SER A 37 6.94 -17.93 15.51
N ASN A 38 6.43 -17.40 14.40
CA ASN A 38 5.10 -17.73 13.88
C ASN A 38 5.09 -18.89 12.87
N GLY A 39 6.21 -19.59 12.65
CA GLY A 39 6.27 -20.73 11.71
C GLY A 39 6.07 -20.38 10.23
N GLN A 40 5.70 -19.12 9.91
CA GLN A 40 5.38 -18.65 8.55
C GLN A 40 6.59 -18.62 7.60
N VAL A 41 7.83 -18.76 8.12
CA VAL A 41 9.03 -18.86 7.27
C VAL A 41 9.06 -20.18 6.48
N LEU A 42 8.41 -21.24 6.97
CA LEU A 42 8.39 -22.53 6.28
C LEU A 42 7.45 -22.56 5.06
N ALA A 43 6.41 -21.71 5.03
CA ALA A 43 5.46 -21.66 3.92
C ALA A 43 5.99 -20.89 2.69
N ILE A 44 7.06 -20.10 2.85
CA ILE A 44 7.64 -19.33 1.73
C ILE A 44 8.33 -20.25 0.72
N ASN A 45 8.78 -21.44 1.15
CA ASN A 45 9.47 -22.39 0.28
C ASN A 45 8.53 -23.30 -0.53
N GLU A 46 7.24 -23.41 -0.17
CA GLU A 46 6.29 -24.29 -0.88
C GLU A 46 5.48 -23.57 -1.96
N VAL A 47 5.50 -22.23 -1.97
CA VAL A 47 4.67 -21.41 -2.88
C VAL A 47 5.44 -20.83 -4.07
N PHE A 48 6.77 -20.76 -3.98
CA PHE A 48 7.59 -20.10 -5.00
C PHE A 48 8.66 -21.05 -5.54
N ASP A 49 8.69 -21.24 -6.86
CA ASP A 49 9.81 -21.90 -7.55
C ASP A 49 11.10 -21.11 -7.27
N VAL A 50 11.94 -21.66 -6.39
CA VAL A 50 13.09 -21.01 -5.75
C VAL A 50 14.29 -20.91 -6.70
N GLY A 51 14.05 -20.60 -7.98
CA GLY A 51 15.09 -20.53 -9.01
C GLY A 51 16.06 -19.36 -8.84
N ASP A 52 15.63 -18.26 -8.21
CA ASP A 52 16.48 -17.10 -7.97
C ASP A 52 16.09 -16.34 -6.70
N VAL A 53 16.66 -16.77 -5.57
CA VAL A 53 16.50 -16.11 -4.26
C VAL A 53 16.99 -14.65 -4.30
N ASP A 54 18.00 -14.36 -5.12
CA ASP A 54 18.55 -13.00 -5.24
C ASP A 54 17.56 -12.07 -5.97
N PHE A 55 16.80 -12.57 -6.94
CA PHE A 55 15.75 -11.82 -7.62
C PHE A 55 14.62 -11.40 -6.67
N TRP A 56 14.06 -12.34 -5.91
CA TRP A 56 12.98 -12.05 -4.96
C TRP A 56 13.44 -11.19 -3.80
N PHE A 57 14.66 -11.42 -3.29
CA PHE A 57 15.24 -10.61 -2.23
C PHE A 57 15.45 -9.15 -2.68
N LYS A 58 15.93 -8.92 -3.91
CA LYS A 58 16.05 -7.57 -4.46
C LYS A 58 14.70 -6.87 -4.59
N ARG A 59 13.64 -7.56 -5.04
CA ARG A 59 12.29 -6.98 -5.13
C ARG A 59 11.72 -6.61 -3.77
N LEU A 60 11.88 -7.51 -2.78
CA LEU A 60 11.46 -7.23 -1.41
C LEU A 60 12.21 -6.02 -0.83
N LEU A 61 13.53 -5.96 -1.03
CA LEU A 61 14.33 -4.81 -0.60
C LEU A 61 13.86 -3.51 -1.24
N VAL A 62 13.57 -3.50 -2.54
CA VAL A 62 13.06 -2.31 -3.24
C VAL A 62 11.71 -1.88 -2.65
N LEU A 63 10.78 -2.81 -2.42
CA LEU A 63 9.48 -2.50 -1.81
C LEU A 63 9.65 -1.88 -0.41
N LEU A 64 10.52 -2.48 0.42
CA LEU A 64 10.82 -1.96 1.74
C LEU A 64 11.40 -0.54 1.67
N LEU A 65 12.31 -0.28 0.72
CA LEU A 65 12.90 1.04 0.55
C LEU A 65 11.87 2.09 0.09
N ILE A 66 10.93 1.73 -0.78
CA ILE A 66 9.87 2.65 -1.23
C ILE A 66 8.94 3.04 -0.08
N ILE A 67 8.60 2.09 0.80
CA ILE A 67 7.71 2.36 1.94
C ILE A 67 8.47 3.06 3.09
N LYS A 68 9.70 2.62 3.39
CA LYS A 68 10.50 3.14 4.51
C LYS A 68 11.13 4.50 4.19
N GLY A 69 11.60 4.70 2.96
CA GLY A 69 12.34 5.90 2.57
C GLY A 69 11.64 7.21 2.96
N PRO A 70 10.32 7.36 2.68
CA PRO A 70 9.56 8.53 3.12
C PRO A 70 9.54 8.73 4.64
N ALA A 71 9.67 7.69 5.46
CA ALA A 71 9.65 7.80 6.92
C ALA A 71 11.01 8.16 7.55
N ASP A 72 12.10 8.16 6.77
CA ASP A 72 13.47 8.42 7.27
C ASP A 72 13.88 9.91 7.21
N GLY A 73 13.00 10.79 6.71
CA GLY A 73 13.24 12.23 6.60
C GLY A 73 13.16 12.98 7.93
N GLU A 74 13.79 14.15 8.00
CA GLU A 74 13.62 15.08 9.12
C GLU A 74 12.17 15.58 9.16
N GLY A 75 11.52 15.50 10.33
CA GLY A 75 10.13 15.93 10.53
C GLY A 75 9.06 14.89 10.21
N GLU A 76 9.43 13.70 9.72
CA GLU A 76 8.47 12.66 9.32
C GLU A 76 7.71 12.06 10.50
N LEU A 77 8.37 11.92 11.67
CA LEU A 77 7.69 11.51 12.89
C LEU A 77 6.65 12.54 13.33
N ASP A 78 6.99 13.83 13.26
CA ASP A 78 6.06 14.91 13.62
C ASP A 78 4.89 14.98 12.63
N ALA A 79 5.14 14.78 11.34
CA ALA A 79 4.10 14.67 10.32
C ALA A 79 3.18 13.46 10.59
N PHE A 80 3.75 12.29 10.89
CA PHE A 80 2.97 11.10 11.24
C PHE A 80 2.10 11.32 12.48
N VAL A 81 2.67 11.85 13.56
CA VAL A 81 1.92 12.20 14.79
C VAL A 81 0.83 13.20 14.46
N SER A 82 1.12 14.25 13.69
CA SER A 82 0.14 15.25 13.28
C SER A 82 -1.02 14.67 12.49
N ILE A 83 -0.76 13.73 11.57
CA ILE A 83 -1.82 13.06 10.79
C ILE A 83 -2.74 12.24 11.69
N ILE A 84 -2.20 11.53 12.68
CA ILE A 84 -3.00 10.63 13.54
C ILE A 84 -3.64 11.33 14.74
N THR A 85 -3.04 12.41 15.26
CA THR A 85 -3.53 13.14 16.44
C THR A 85 -4.11 14.52 16.13
N GLY A 86 -3.98 14.98 14.88
CA GLY A 86 -4.49 16.27 14.44
C GLY A 86 -6.01 16.36 14.60
N PRO A 87 -6.56 17.58 14.72
CA PRO A 87 -8.01 17.75 14.77
C PRO A 87 -8.63 17.17 13.48
N PRO A 88 -9.68 16.35 13.58
CA PRO A 88 -10.35 15.85 12.39
C PRO A 88 -10.90 17.05 11.61
N GLY A 89 -10.53 17.14 10.33
CA GLY A 89 -11.09 18.13 9.43
C GLY A 89 -12.61 17.96 9.23
N PRO A 90 -13.25 18.85 8.45
CA PRO A 90 -14.66 18.70 8.11
C PRO A 90 -14.92 17.34 7.46
N ASN A 91 -16.05 16.72 7.79
CA ASN A 91 -16.40 15.42 7.24
C ASN A 91 -16.60 15.54 5.72
N PRO A 92 -16.15 14.56 4.90
CA PRO A 92 -16.37 14.55 3.45
C PRO A 92 -17.83 14.84 3.04
N VAL A 93 -18.82 14.35 3.78
CA VAL A 93 -20.26 14.61 3.56
C VAL A 93 -20.60 16.11 3.61
N GLN A 94 -19.91 16.87 4.47
CA GLN A 94 -20.10 18.33 4.60
C GLN A 94 -19.41 19.10 3.46
N LEU A 95 -18.42 18.48 2.82
CA LEU A 95 -17.61 19.08 1.77
C LEU A 95 -18.15 18.78 0.37
N MET A 96 -18.70 17.59 0.14
CA MET A 96 -19.20 17.15 -1.17
C MET A 96 -20.17 18.15 -1.84
N PRO A 97 -21.12 18.80 -1.13
CA PRO A 97 -22.02 19.79 -1.76
C PRO A 97 -21.30 21.02 -2.35
N ARG A 98 -20.05 21.27 -1.95
CA ARG A 98 -19.23 22.41 -2.42
C ARG A 98 -18.37 22.05 -3.63
N ILE A 99 -18.28 20.77 -3.99
CA ILE A 99 -17.43 20.30 -5.08
C ILE A 99 -18.22 20.40 -6.39
N THR A 100 -17.83 21.36 -7.23
CA THR A 100 -18.41 21.57 -8.57
C THR A 100 -17.62 20.88 -9.67
N LEU A 101 -16.41 20.40 -9.35
CA LEU A 101 -15.55 19.65 -10.27
C LEU A 101 -16.06 18.23 -10.46
N LEU A 102 -15.57 17.57 -11.50
CA LEU A 102 -15.84 16.17 -11.75
C LEU A 102 -15.19 15.31 -10.68
N VAL A 103 -15.96 14.39 -10.10
CA VAL A 103 -15.52 13.49 -9.06
C VAL A 103 -15.75 12.05 -9.49
N LEU A 104 -14.67 11.28 -9.53
CA LEU A 104 -14.71 9.84 -9.69
C LEU A 104 -14.50 9.18 -8.32
N ILE A 105 -15.47 8.38 -7.90
CA ILE A 105 -15.41 7.59 -6.67
C ILE A 105 -15.20 6.13 -7.07
N LEU A 106 -14.15 5.52 -6.52
CA LEU A 106 -13.86 4.09 -6.69
C LEU A 106 -14.01 3.40 -5.33
N TRP A 107 -14.78 2.32 -5.29
CA TRP A 107 -15.08 1.61 -4.04
C TRP A 107 -14.90 0.10 -4.21
N GLY A 108 -14.20 -0.56 -3.30
CA GLY A 108 -14.04 -2.02 -3.33
C GLY A 108 -15.21 -2.76 -2.67
N ASP A 109 -15.76 -3.79 -3.33
CA ASP A 109 -16.89 -4.55 -2.77
C ASP A 109 -16.54 -5.49 -1.60
N GLN A 110 -15.24 -5.68 -1.32
CA GLN A 110 -14.71 -6.43 -0.18
C GLN A 110 -14.04 -5.52 0.85
N ASP A 111 -14.29 -4.21 0.82
CA ASP A 111 -13.76 -3.29 1.82
C ASP A 111 -14.33 -3.58 3.22
N THR A 112 -13.48 -4.02 4.14
CA THR A 112 -13.85 -4.29 5.54
C THR A 112 -13.75 -3.09 6.47
N PHE A 113 -13.08 -2.01 6.05
CA PHE A 113 -12.88 -0.80 6.85
C PHE A 113 -14.02 0.20 6.61
N THR A 114 -14.46 0.33 5.36
CA THR A 114 -15.63 1.11 4.96
C THR A 114 -16.57 0.26 4.10
N PRO A 115 -17.39 -0.61 4.74
CA PRO A 115 -18.20 -1.60 4.01
C PRO A 115 -19.34 -0.97 3.22
N LEU A 116 -19.75 -1.66 2.15
CA LEU A 116 -20.81 -1.21 1.23
C LEU A 116 -22.17 -0.99 1.90
N ASP A 117 -22.45 -1.64 3.02
CA ASP A 117 -23.71 -1.45 3.77
C ASP A 117 -23.60 -0.37 4.87
N GLY A 118 -22.42 0.24 5.01
CA GLY A 118 -22.13 1.28 5.98
C GLY A 118 -22.81 2.63 5.65
N PRO A 119 -22.92 3.53 6.63
CA PRO A 119 -23.55 4.85 6.43
C PRO A 119 -22.76 5.75 5.46
N VAL A 120 -21.44 5.59 5.42
CA VAL A 120 -20.56 6.37 4.54
C VAL A 120 -20.79 5.97 3.09
N GLU A 121 -20.76 4.68 2.79
CA GLU A 121 -21.01 4.20 1.43
C GLU A 121 -22.40 4.62 0.95
N LYS A 122 -23.44 4.40 1.77
CA LYS A 122 -24.82 4.75 1.40
C LYS A 122 -24.97 6.20 0.98
N TYR A 123 -24.24 7.10 1.63
CA TYR A 123 -24.19 8.48 1.23
C TYR A 123 -23.54 8.64 -0.14
N PHE A 124 -22.31 8.13 -0.34
CA PHE A 124 -21.58 8.29 -1.61
C PHE A 124 -22.28 7.60 -2.79
N SER A 125 -22.89 6.44 -2.58
CA SER A 125 -23.70 5.73 -3.58
C SER A 125 -24.99 6.45 -3.96
N SER A 126 -25.47 7.37 -3.11
CA SER A 126 -26.61 8.24 -3.44
C SER A 126 -26.22 9.46 -4.27
N LEU A 127 -24.94 9.84 -4.34
CA LEU A 127 -24.49 11.09 -4.98
C LEU A 127 -24.64 11.10 -6.51
N PRO A 128 -24.33 10.02 -7.26
CA PRO A 128 -24.45 10.04 -8.72
C PRO A 128 -25.89 10.30 -9.22
N SER A 129 -26.91 9.99 -8.41
CA SER A 129 -28.31 10.28 -8.76
C SER A 129 -28.72 11.72 -8.45
N GLN A 130 -27.98 12.41 -7.59
CA GLN A 130 -28.24 13.78 -7.16
C GLN A 130 -27.41 14.80 -7.96
N SER A 131 -26.25 14.38 -8.46
CA SER A 131 -25.24 15.25 -9.04
C SER A 131 -24.58 14.61 -10.25
N SER A 132 -24.72 15.22 -11.42
CA SER A 132 -24.17 14.72 -12.68
C SER A 132 -22.65 14.83 -12.78
N ASN A 133 -22.00 15.62 -11.93
CA ASN A 133 -20.54 15.73 -11.87
C ASN A 133 -19.89 14.58 -11.08
N ILE A 134 -20.67 13.65 -10.53
CA ILE A 134 -20.16 12.57 -9.68
C ILE A 134 -20.43 11.22 -10.36
N SER A 135 -19.38 10.43 -10.53
CA SER A 135 -19.45 9.05 -11.00
C SER A 135 -18.91 8.12 -9.92
N LEU A 136 -19.60 7.01 -9.66
CA LEU A 136 -19.17 5.99 -8.70
C LEU A 136 -19.04 4.62 -9.39
N PHE A 137 -17.92 3.95 -9.15
CA PHE A 137 -17.66 2.59 -9.62
C PHE A 137 -17.33 1.68 -8.46
N VAL A 138 -18.14 0.63 -8.30
CA VAL A 138 -17.86 -0.45 -7.35
C VAL A 138 -17.01 -1.52 -8.06
N LEU A 139 -15.83 -1.77 -7.53
CA LEU A 139 -14.84 -2.69 -8.06
C LEU A 139 -15.00 -4.07 -7.41
N LYS A 140 -15.23 -5.10 -8.24
CA LYS A 140 -15.48 -6.47 -7.77
C LYS A 140 -14.20 -7.17 -7.32
N GLY A 141 -14.26 -7.81 -6.15
CA GLY A 141 -13.15 -8.52 -5.54
C GLY A 141 -12.01 -7.60 -5.09
N VAL A 142 -12.34 -6.37 -4.72
CA VAL A 142 -11.38 -5.33 -4.30
C VAL A 142 -11.67 -4.92 -2.86
N GLY A 143 -10.64 -4.80 -2.03
CA GLY A 143 -10.73 -4.39 -0.64
C GLY A 143 -10.61 -2.88 -0.45
N HIS A 144 -10.04 -2.48 0.71
CA HIS A 144 -9.99 -1.08 1.16
C HIS A 144 -9.00 -0.20 0.37
N CYS A 145 -7.96 -0.80 -0.21
CA CYS A 145 -6.94 -0.07 -0.96
C CYS A 145 -6.99 -0.49 -2.44
N PRO A 146 -7.96 0.01 -3.24
CA PRO A 146 -8.10 -0.37 -4.65
C PRO A 146 -6.82 -0.27 -5.48
N HIS A 147 -6.01 0.75 -5.21
CA HIS A 147 -4.74 0.99 -5.91
C HIS A 147 -3.69 -0.10 -5.63
N ASP A 148 -3.71 -0.70 -4.44
CA ASP A 148 -2.78 -1.77 -4.06
C ASP A 148 -3.33 -3.15 -4.46
N ASP A 149 -4.65 -3.35 -4.30
CA ASP A 149 -5.31 -4.64 -4.55
C ASP A 149 -5.43 -4.95 -6.05
N ARG A 150 -5.89 -3.98 -6.84
CA ARG A 150 -6.17 -4.14 -8.29
C ARG A 150 -5.85 -2.84 -9.06
N PRO A 151 -4.57 -2.45 -9.15
CA PRO A 151 -4.15 -1.23 -9.84
C PRO A 151 -4.64 -1.14 -11.30
N ASP A 152 -4.69 -2.27 -12.01
CA ASP A 152 -5.15 -2.33 -13.40
C ASP A 152 -6.63 -1.94 -13.54
N LEU A 153 -7.48 -2.42 -12.62
CA LEU A 153 -8.91 -2.08 -12.62
C LEU A 153 -9.10 -0.60 -12.30
N VAL A 154 -8.32 -0.06 -11.38
CA VAL A 154 -8.36 1.38 -11.07
C VAL A 154 -7.97 2.20 -12.30
N MET A 155 -6.89 1.84 -12.99
CA MET A 155 -6.46 2.55 -14.20
C MET A 155 -7.53 2.50 -15.31
N GLN A 156 -8.16 1.33 -15.48
CA GLN A 156 -9.27 1.17 -16.41
C GLN A 156 -10.46 2.05 -16.03
N SER A 157 -10.86 2.07 -14.76
CA SER A 157 -11.97 2.89 -14.27
C SER A 157 -11.69 4.39 -14.39
N CYS A 158 -10.46 4.85 -14.13
CA CYS A 158 -10.07 6.23 -14.38
C CYS A 158 -10.18 6.59 -15.86
N SER A 159 -9.73 5.71 -16.74
CA SER A 159 -9.84 5.90 -18.19
C SER A 159 -11.31 6.01 -18.61
N LEU A 160 -12.18 5.15 -18.09
CA LEU A 160 -13.62 5.19 -18.39
C LEU A 160 -14.30 6.44 -17.82
N GLY A 161 -13.99 6.84 -16.58
CA GLY A 161 -14.55 8.03 -15.94
C GLY A 161 -14.13 9.33 -16.61
N TRP A 162 -12.90 9.40 -17.13
CA TRP A 162 -12.41 10.56 -17.88
C TRP A 162 -12.75 10.53 -19.37
N GLN A 163 -12.97 9.36 -19.98
CA GLN A 163 -13.38 9.21 -21.40
C GLN A 163 -14.81 9.71 -21.67
N ILE A 164 -15.64 9.89 -20.64
CA ILE A 164 -16.99 10.47 -20.78
C ILE A 164 -16.92 11.97 -21.13
N PHE A 165 -15.75 12.59 -21.02
CA PHE A 165 -15.50 13.91 -21.57
C PHE A 165 -14.74 13.76 -22.90
N PRO A 166 -15.32 14.16 -24.05
CA PRO A 166 -14.49 14.35 -25.23
C PRO A 166 -13.43 15.38 -24.84
N ALA A 167 -12.17 15.04 -25.12
CA ALA A 167 -11.07 15.97 -25.07
C ALA A 167 -11.52 17.29 -25.74
N LEU A 168 -11.40 18.39 -25.00
CA LEU A 168 -11.44 19.73 -25.59
C LEU A 168 -10.40 19.83 -26.70
#